data_AF-A0A354JVY4-F1
#
_entry.id   AF-A0A354JVY4-F1
#
_cell.length_a   1.000
_cell.length_b   1.000
_cell.length_c   1.000
_cell.angle_alpha   90.00
_cell.angle_beta   90.00
_cell.angle_gamma   90.00
#
_symmetry.space_group_name_H-M   'P 1'
#
loop_
_entity.id
_entity.type
_entity.pdbx_description
1 polymer ?
#
loop_
_entity_poly.entity_id
_entity_poly.type
_entity_poly.pdbx_seq_one_letter_code
_entity_poly.pdbx_strand_id
1 'polypeptide(L)'
;MERQNNRIAESTRSGSPVRIAIRRLLTDRMAVVSLLFISIVAVIAMLGYLIAPDSTPYANDQHLQLTTLKPGTKVKFLRIPKQYDVKHRNIIGRMLFGLESEFNEFPFDSIYFDGSKVYAVEYNSMSVGDTILREFSIPEILYRSDLISNFKFDGNTIKTFFKNGQAVSIHIDDARQLVTNKHIVVRCFLLGTDRLGRDLLSRLIIGARISLSVGFIAVGISLVIGILLGAIAGFARGFIDDAIMWLVNVVWSVPTLLMVIALTMVIGKGFWQIFVAVGLTMWVDMARVVRGQVLSVRE
;
A
#
# COMPACT_ATOMS: atom_id res chain seq x y z
N MET A 1 21.11 0.82 -41.98
CA MET A 1 21.31 1.57 -40.71
C MET A 1 21.80 3.00 -40.97
N GLU A 2 22.77 3.20 -41.87
CA GLU A 2 23.35 4.51 -42.21
C GLU A 2 22.33 5.54 -42.80
N ARG A 3 21.41 5.08 -43.67
CA ARG A 3 20.33 5.94 -44.20
C ARG A 3 19.28 6.35 -43.16
N GLN A 4 19.15 5.60 -42.06
CA GLN A 4 18.23 5.92 -40.97
C GLN A 4 18.88 6.92 -40.00
N ASN A 5 20.19 6.77 -39.75
CA ASN A 5 20.99 7.75 -39.01
C ASN A 5 21.08 9.10 -39.74
N ASN A 6 21.24 9.12 -41.07
CA ASN A 6 21.28 10.37 -41.83
C ASN A 6 19.93 11.12 -41.86
N ARG A 7 18.79 10.40 -41.91
CA ARG A 7 17.46 11.03 -41.77
C ARG A 7 17.20 11.60 -40.38
N ILE A 8 17.80 11.02 -39.34
CA ILE A 8 17.74 11.56 -37.98
C ILE A 8 18.60 12.82 -37.87
N ALA A 9 19.78 12.85 -38.51
CA ALA A 9 20.70 13.99 -38.53
C ALA A 9 20.19 15.21 -39.34
N GLU A 10 19.43 15.00 -40.42
CA GLU A 10 18.84 16.12 -41.19
C GLU A 10 17.62 16.75 -40.49
N SER A 11 16.89 15.99 -39.67
CA SER A 11 15.73 16.48 -38.90
C SER A 11 16.12 17.16 -37.57
N THR A 12 17.38 17.07 -37.13
CA THR A 12 17.85 17.66 -35.86
C THR A 12 18.11 19.17 -35.92
N ARG A 13 18.00 19.81 -37.10
CA ARG A 13 18.29 21.26 -37.23
C ARG A 13 17.15 22.20 -36.84
N SER A 14 15.92 21.72 -36.57
CA SER A 14 14.77 22.62 -36.29
C SER A 14 13.76 22.14 -35.24
N GLY A 15 14.10 21.13 -34.42
CA GLY A 15 13.18 20.56 -33.42
C GLY A 15 13.46 21.01 -31.98
N SER A 16 12.41 21.26 -31.20
CA SER A 16 12.53 21.47 -29.74
C SER A 16 13.29 20.30 -29.08
N PRO A 17 14.22 20.56 -28.13
CA PRO A 17 14.99 19.52 -27.42
C PRO A 17 14.11 18.44 -26.78
N VAL A 18 12.94 18.84 -26.25
CA VAL A 18 11.94 17.92 -25.68
C VAL A 18 11.41 16.96 -26.73
N ARG A 19 11.15 17.45 -27.94
CA ARG A 19 10.64 16.63 -29.05
C ARG A 19 11.68 15.62 -29.53
N ILE A 20 12.96 16.00 -29.51
CA ILE A 20 14.08 15.11 -29.83
C ILE A 20 14.20 14.00 -28.76
N ALA A 21 14.15 14.38 -27.48
CA ALA A 21 14.21 13.44 -26.37
C ALA A 21 13.04 12.43 -26.40
N ILE A 22 11.81 12.91 -26.58
CA ILE A 22 10.62 12.06 -26.70
C ILE A 22 10.74 11.11 -27.90
N ARG A 23 11.20 11.61 -29.05
CA ARG A 23 11.35 10.76 -30.24
C ARG A 23 12.39 9.67 -30.02
N ARG A 24 13.52 10.00 -29.38
CA ARG A 24 14.57 9.03 -29.03
C ARG A 24 14.05 7.97 -28.06
N LEU A 25 13.29 8.38 -27.03
CA LEU A 25 12.64 7.48 -26.08
C LEU A 25 11.65 6.53 -26.79
N LEU A 26 10.80 7.06 -27.66
CA LEU A 26 9.79 6.27 -28.39
C LEU A 26 10.39 5.36 -29.47
N THR A 27 11.62 5.61 -29.90
CA THR A 27 12.33 4.77 -30.88
C THR A 27 12.98 3.55 -30.21
N ASP A 28 13.34 3.67 -28.94
CA ASP A 28 13.93 2.57 -28.17
C ASP A 28 12.83 1.63 -27.63
N ARG A 29 12.76 0.42 -28.20
CA ARG A 29 11.74 -0.58 -27.82
C ARG A 29 11.82 -0.97 -26.34
N MET A 30 13.02 -1.10 -25.77
CA MET A 30 13.20 -1.50 -24.38
C MET A 30 12.74 -0.40 -23.43
N ALA A 31 13.06 0.85 -23.78
CA ALA A 31 12.61 2.00 -23.01
C ALA A 31 11.08 2.15 -23.03
N VAL A 32 10.45 1.97 -24.19
CA VAL A 32 8.97 2.03 -24.33
C VAL A 32 8.29 0.93 -23.52
N VAL A 33 8.78 -0.32 -23.59
CA VAL A 33 8.22 -1.44 -22.80
C VAL A 33 8.32 -1.15 -21.30
N SER A 34 9.46 -0.63 -20.85
CA SER A 34 9.69 -0.28 -19.45
C SER A 34 8.75 0.85 -18.99
N LEU A 35 8.59 1.88 -19.83
CA LEU A 35 7.69 3.00 -19.56
C LEU A 35 6.23 2.56 -19.47
N LEU A 36 5.80 1.67 -20.37
CA LEU A 36 4.45 1.11 -20.37
C LEU A 36 4.22 0.27 -19.11
N PHE A 37 5.18 -0.57 -18.73
CA PHE A 37 5.12 -1.34 -17.49
C PHE A 37 4.99 -0.44 -16.25
N ILE A 38 5.86 0.56 -16.11
CA ILE A 38 5.82 1.50 -14.98
C ILE A 38 4.48 2.25 -14.96
N SER A 39 3.96 2.64 -16.12
CA SER A 39 2.67 3.35 -16.23
C SER A 39 1.51 2.46 -15.78
N ILE A 40 1.49 1.19 -16.18
CA ILE A 40 0.49 0.21 -15.73
C ILE A 40 0.58 0.02 -14.20
N VAL A 41 1.77 -0.18 -13.66
CA VAL A 41 1.98 -0.34 -12.21
C VAL A 41 1.57 0.93 -11.47
N ALA A 42 1.84 2.12 -12.01
CA ALA A 42 1.43 3.39 -11.43
C ALA A 42 -0.09 3.55 -11.39
N VAL A 43 -0.80 3.15 -12.44
CA VAL A 43 -2.27 3.15 -12.47
C VAL A 43 -2.83 2.16 -11.44
N ILE A 44 -2.30 0.93 -11.39
CA ILE A 44 -2.69 -0.08 -10.40
C ILE A 44 -2.44 0.43 -8.97
N ALA A 45 -1.28 1.04 -8.72
CA ALA A 45 -0.91 1.61 -7.44
C ALA A 45 -1.81 2.78 -7.02
N MET A 46 -2.18 3.66 -7.96
CA MET A 46 -3.07 4.79 -7.71
C MET A 46 -4.50 4.31 -7.41
N LEU A 47 -4.99 3.35 -8.17
CA LEU A 47 -6.31 2.73 -7.99
C LEU A 47 -6.34 1.65 -6.91
N GLY A 48 -5.21 1.41 -6.24
CA GLY A 48 -4.98 0.22 -5.42
C GLY A 48 -6.06 -0.05 -4.37
N TYR A 49 -6.45 0.98 -3.61
CA TYR A 49 -7.48 0.84 -2.57
C TYR A 49 -8.90 0.61 -3.10
N LEU A 50 -9.13 0.82 -4.40
CA LEU A 50 -10.41 0.54 -5.04
C LEU A 50 -10.50 -0.88 -5.58
N ILE A 51 -9.36 -1.44 -6.01
CA ILE A 51 -9.27 -2.78 -6.62
C ILE A 51 -8.85 -3.86 -5.63
N ALA A 52 -8.16 -3.50 -4.55
CA ALA A 52 -7.65 -4.45 -3.58
C ALA A 52 -8.81 -5.10 -2.78
N PRO A 53 -8.79 -6.43 -2.58
CA PRO A 53 -9.73 -7.13 -1.70
C PRO A 53 -9.81 -6.53 -0.29
N ASP A 54 -8.65 -6.14 0.26
CA ASP A 54 -8.55 -5.36 1.48
C ASP A 54 -8.32 -3.88 1.15
N SER A 55 -9.38 -3.08 1.30
CA SER A 55 -9.32 -1.64 1.10
C SER A 55 -8.95 -0.85 2.37
N THR A 56 -8.59 -1.52 3.47
CA THR A 56 -8.14 -0.84 4.68
C THR A 56 -6.85 -0.08 4.44
N PRO A 57 -6.60 1.03 5.17
CA PRO A 57 -5.34 1.76 5.05
C PRO A 57 -4.13 0.82 5.22
N TYR A 58 -3.24 0.85 4.24
CA TYR A 58 -2.05 0.01 4.14
C TYR A 58 -2.28 -1.50 3.97
N ALA A 59 -3.52 -1.91 3.62
CA ALA A 59 -3.94 -3.31 3.53
C ALA A 59 -3.50 -4.09 4.77
N ASN A 60 -3.93 -3.60 5.93
CA ASN A 60 -3.41 -4.01 7.23
C ASN A 60 -4.50 -4.61 8.13
N ASP A 61 -5.55 -5.18 7.53
CA ASP A 61 -6.53 -5.96 8.27
C ASP A 61 -5.91 -7.31 8.67
N GLN A 62 -5.70 -7.52 9.97
CA GLN A 62 -4.92 -8.63 10.52
C GLN A 62 -5.81 -9.71 11.11
N HIS A 63 -5.56 -10.96 10.72
CA HIS A 63 -6.27 -12.15 11.16
C HIS A 63 -5.26 -13.23 11.53
N LEU A 64 -4.75 -13.23 12.76
CA LEU A 64 -3.69 -14.14 13.20
C LEU A 64 -4.01 -15.62 12.94
N GLN A 65 -5.29 -15.99 12.94
CA GLN A 65 -5.81 -17.32 12.64
C GLN A 65 -5.49 -17.77 11.20
N LEU A 66 -5.38 -16.80 10.29
CA LEU A 66 -5.15 -17.00 8.87
C LEU A 66 -3.67 -16.88 8.53
N THR A 67 -2.78 -17.23 9.45
CA THR A 67 -1.33 -17.16 9.21
C THR A 67 -0.93 -18.10 8.07
N THR A 68 -0.20 -17.58 7.07
CA THR A 68 0.45 -18.38 6.00
C THR A 68 -0.50 -19.28 5.19
N LEU A 69 -1.67 -18.78 4.80
CA LEU A 69 -2.58 -19.52 3.93
C LEU A 69 -2.02 -19.69 2.53
N LYS A 70 -2.38 -20.81 1.91
CA LYS A 70 -2.05 -21.10 0.50
C LYS A 70 -2.86 -20.19 -0.44
N PRO A 71 -2.31 -19.87 -1.63
CA PRO A 71 -3.05 -19.18 -2.69
C PRO A 71 -4.38 -19.87 -3.04
N GLY A 72 -5.42 -19.08 -3.28
CA GLY A 72 -6.77 -19.55 -3.65
C GLY A 72 -7.62 -20.07 -2.50
N THR A 73 -7.16 -19.99 -1.25
CA THR A 73 -7.93 -20.46 -0.08
C THR A 73 -9.16 -19.59 0.15
N LYS A 74 -10.31 -20.22 0.38
CA LYS A 74 -11.57 -19.54 0.74
C LYS A 74 -11.83 -19.70 2.23
N VAL A 75 -12.17 -18.60 2.89
CA VAL A 75 -12.43 -18.56 4.34
C VAL A 75 -13.75 -17.85 4.59
N LYS A 76 -14.53 -18.37 5.53
CA LYS A 76 -15.78 -17.75 5.98
C LYS A 76 -15.48 -16.81 7.15
N PHE A 77 -16.10 -15.64 7.12
CA PHE A 77 -15.97 -14.62 8.13
C PHE A 77 -17.33 -14.27 8.70
N LEU A 78 -17.39 -14.16 10.01
CA LEU A 78 -18.48 -13.54 10.73
C LEU A 78 -18.13 -12.06 10.94
N ARG A 79 -18.93 -11.17 10.37
CA ARG A 79 -18.75 -9.71 10.45
C ARG A 79 -19.55 -9.20 11.63
N ILE A 80 -18.89 -8.46 12.52
CA ILE A 80 -19.48 -7.88 13.73
C ILE A 80 -19.25 -6.37 13.66
N PRO A 81 -20.31 -5.54 13.74
CA PRO A 81 -20.15 -4.09 13.69
C PRO A 81 -19.18 -3.58 14.77
N LYS A 82 -18.29 -2.65 14.40
CA LYS A 82 -17.41 -1.99 15.35
C LYS A 82 -18.21 -1.14 16.34
N GLN A 83 -17.62 -0.93 17.52
CA GLN A 83 -18.23 -0.16 18.62
C GLN A 83 -18.21 1.36 18.38
N TYR A 84 -17.64 1.81 17.26
CA TYR A 84 -17.54 3.23 16.94
C TYR A 84 -17.86 3.42 15.47
N ASP A 85 -18.23 4.66 15.15
CA ASP A 85 -18.54 5.02 13.77
C ASP A 85 -17.24 5.22 12.98
N VAL A 86 -17.13 4.51 11.86
CA VAL A 86 -15.93 4.61 11.02
C VAL A 86 -16.09 5.81 10.10
N LYS A 87 -15.03 6.61 9.97
CA LYS A 87 -15.05 7.80 9.11
C LYS A 87 -15.31 7.40 7.65
N HIS A 88 -16.47 7.80 7.14
CA HIS A 88 -16.76 7.67 5.72
C HIS A 88 -15.86 8.57 4.89
N ARG A 89 -15.42 8.06 3.73
CA ARG A 89 -14.65 8.82 2.75
C ARG A 89 -15.32 8.73 1.39
N ASN A 90 -15.30 9.84 0.66
CA ASN A 90 -15.70 9.86 -0.74
C ASN A 90 -14.75 8.97 -1.56
N ILE A 91 -15.14 8.65 -2.80
CA ILE A 91 -14.40 7.75 -3.70
C ILE A 91 -12.92 8.17 -3.84
N ILE A 92 -12.66 9.47 -3.99
CA ILE A 92 -11.29 10.02 -4.08
C ILE A 92 -10.52 9.82 -2.78
N GLY A 93 -11.17 10.05 -1.63
CA GLY A 93 -10.57 9.84 -0.32
C GLY A 93 -10.24 8.37 -0.07
N ARG A 94 -11.12 7.45 -0.50
CA ARG A 94 -10.90 6.01 -0.45
C ARG A 94 -9.74 5.59 -1.35
N MET A 95 -9.68 6.11 -2.58
CA MET A 95 -8.58 5.86 -3.52
C MET A 95 -7.24 6.32 -2.95
N LEU A 96 -7.18 7.47 -2.27
CA LEU A 96 -5.94 8.02 -1.75
C LEU A 96 -5.50 7.43 -0.42
N PHE A 97 -6.43 7.10 0.48
CA PHE A 97 -6.09 6.78 1.88
C PHE A 97 -6.65 5.45 2.38
N GLY A 98 -7.41 4.72 1.55
CA GLY A 98 -8.16 3.55 1.98
C GLY A 98 -9.40 3.92 2.79
N LEU A 99 -10.17 2.89 3.16
CA LEU A 99 -11.34 2.99 4.03
C LEU A 99 -11.27 1.87 5.05
N GLU A 100 -11.33 2.23 6.33
CA GLU A 100 -11.39 1.25 7.40
C GLU A 100 -12.72 0.48 7.35
N SER A 101 -12.70 -0.81 7.67
CA SER A 101 -13.91 -1.63 7.74
C SER A 101 -14.78 -1.20 8.92
N GLU A 102 -16.09 -1.06 8.68
CA GLU A 102 -17.13 -0.87 9.70
C GLU A 102 -17.34 -2.10 10.58
N PHE A 103 -16.81 -3.24 10.16
CA PHE A 103 -16.97 -4.52 10.83
C PHE A 103 -15.61 -5.05 11.28
N ASN A 104 -15.56 -5.61 12.49
CA ASN A 104 -14.56 -6.57 12.89
C ASN A 104 -14.93 -7.92 12.25
N GLU A 105 -13.97 -8.59 11.64
CA GLU A 105 -14.22 -9.87 10.97
C GLU A 105 -13.58 -10.99 11.77
N PHE A 106 -14.34 -12.06 11.96
CA PHE A 106 -13.89 -13.23 12.71
C PHE A 106 -13.92 -14.46 11.78
N PRO A 107 -12.77 -15.02 11.41
CA PRO A 107 -12.72 -16.21 10.58
C PRO A 107 -13.16 -17.44 11.36
N PHE A 108 -14.04 -18.25 10.77
CA PHE A 108 -14.61 -19.43 11.42
C PHE A 108 -14.73 -20.63 10.46
N ASP A 109 -14.70 -21.83 11.03
CA ASP A 109 -14.91 -23.09 10.30
C ASP A 109 -16.39 -23.51 10.32
N SER A 110 -16.99 -23.50 11.52
CA SER A 110 -18.39 -23.87 11.74
C SER A 110 -19.06 -22.92 12.72
N ILE A 111 -20.38 -22.79 12.60
CA ILE A 111 -21.20 -21.90 13.43
C ILE A 111 -22.45 -22.64 13.89
N TYR A 112 -22.81 -22.47 15.15
CA TYR A 112 -24.00 -23.06 15.76
C TYR A 112 -24.80 -21.97 16.46
N PHE A 113 -26.12 -22.08 16.40
CA PHE A 113 -27.04 -21.14 17.05
C PHE A 113 -27.71 -21.82 18.23
N ASP A 114 -27.67 -21.19 19.39
CA ASP A 114 -28.36 -21.65 20.59
C ASP A 114 -29.08 -20.48 21.26
N GLY A 115 -30.41 -20.51 21.21
CA GLY A 115 -31.24 -19.37 21.63
C GLY A 115 -30.78 -18.07 20.98
N SER A 116 -30.47 -17.06 21.81
CA SER A 116 -29.96 -15.74 21.40
C SER A 116 -28.45 -15.66 21.13
N LYS A 117 -27.74 -16.78 21.28
CA LYS A 117 -26.28 -16.86 21.17
C LYS A 117 -25.84 -17.59 19.90
N VAL A 118 -24.65 -17.23 19.46
CA VAL A 118 -23.98 -17.77 18.28
C VAL A 118 -22.61 -18.27 18.72
N TYR A 119 -22.37 -19.55 18.53
CA TYR A 119 -21.10 -20.20 18.82
C TYR A 119 -20.34 -20.40 17.52
N ALA A 120 -19.23 -19.69 17.36
CA ALA A 120 -18.35 -19.83 16.21
C ALA A 120 -17.10 -20.58 16.62
N VAL A 121 -16.82 -21.67 15.92
CA VAL A 121 -15.54 -22.38 16.03
C VAL A 121 -14.50 -21.59 15.24
N GLU A 122 -13.49 -21.09 15.94
CA GLU A 122 -12.41 -20.31 15.35
C GLU A 122 -11.71 -21.10 14.24
N TYR A 123 -11.45 -20.43 13.12
CA TYR A 123 -10.73 -21.05 12.02
C TYR A 123 -9.33 -21.47 12.46
N ASN A 124 -8.96 -22.73 12.24
CA ASN A 124 -7.61 -23.22 12.55
C ASN A 124 -6.97 -23.88 11.33
N SER A 125 -5.98 -23.20 10.73
CA SER A 125 -5.24 -23.71 9.57
C SER A 125 -4.30 -24.88 9.87
N MET A 126 -3.84 -25.03 11.11
CA MET A 126 -2.79 -25.99 11.46
C MET A 126 -3.34 -27.27 12.10
N SER A 127 -4.63 -27.33 12.43
CA SER A 127 -5.29 -28.50 13.07
C SER A 127 -4.54 -29.07 14.29
N VAL A 128 -3.69 -28.26 14.92
CA VAL A 128 -2.89 -28.60 16.11
C VAL A 128 -3.35 -27.68 17.23
N GLY A 129 -3.81 -28.27 18.33
CA GLY A 129 -4.31 -27.56 19.52
C GLY A 129 -5.81 -27.68 19.73
N ASP A 130 -6.28 -27.09 20.83
CA ASP A 130 -7.69 -27.11 21.21
C ASP A 130 -8.55 -26.28 20.26
N THR A 131 -9.79 -26.74 20.06
CA THR A 131 -10.79 -26.01 19.28
C THR A 131 -11.26 -24.81 20.10
N ILE A 132 -10.92 -23.59 19.66
CA ILE A 132 -11.35 -22.37 20.35
C ILE A 132 -12.78 -22.06 19.92
N LEU A 133 -13.70 -22.12 20.87
CA LEU A 133 -15.10 -21.77 20.69
C LEU A 133 -15.32 -20.33 21.18
N ARG A 134 -15.82 -19.47 20.30
CA ARG A 134 -16.15 -18.08 20.60
C ARG A 134 -17.66 -17.90 20.65
N GLU A 135 -18.13 -17.30 21.74
CA GLU A 135 -19.53 -16.96 21.95
C GLU A 135 -19.80 -15.52 21.53
N PHE A 136 -20.86 -15.31 20.78
CA PHE A 136 -21.35 -14.00 20.37
C PHE A 136 -22.86 -13.90 20.58
N SER A 137 -23.35 -12.72 20.97
CA SER A 137 -24.79 -12.50 21.08
C SER A 137 -25.36 -12.04 19.73
N ILE A 138 -26.53 -12.57 19.32
CA ILE A 138 -27.18 -12.16 18.06
C ILE A 138 -27.39 -10.63 17.97
N PRO A 139 -27.85 -9.93 19.02
CA PRO A 139 -27.97 -8.46 18.98
C PRO A 139 -26.66 -7.73 18.69
N GLU A 140 -25.53 -8.23 19.21
CA GLU A 140 -24.20 -7.64 19.03
C GLU A 140 -23.64 -7.89 17.61
N ILE A 141 -24.09 -8.96 16.96
CA ILE A 141 -23.79 -9.22 15.55
C ILE A 141 -24.65 -8.31 14.66
N LEU A 142 -25.93 -8.15 14.97
CA LEU A 142 -26.87 -7.38 14.14
C LEU A 142 -26.73 -5.87 14.30
N TYR A 143 -26.33 -5.40 15.48
CA TYR A 143 -26.27 -3.99 15.83
C TYR A 143 -24.95 -3.65 16.50
N ARG A 144 -24.53 -2.39 16.38
CA ARG A 144 -23.33 -1.92 17.06
C ARG A 144 -23.50 -1.96 18.58
N SER A 145 -22.55 -2.60 19.25
CA SER A 145 -22.63 -2.85 20.69
C SER A 145 -22.63 -1.58 21.54
N ASP A 146 -22.08 -0.47 21.04
CA ASP A 146 -22.08 0.81 21.76
C ASP A 146 -23.48 1.43 21.86
N LEU A 147 -24.38 1.07 20.94
CA LEU A 147 -25.77 1.54 20.92
C LEU A 147 -26.68 0.68 21.80
N ILE A 148 -26.28 -0.55 22.12
CA ILE A 148 -27.08 -1.49 22.90
C ILE A 148 -26.96 -1.11 24.39
N SER A 149 -28.10 -1.04 25.08
CA SER A 149 -28.14 -0.89 26.55
C SER A 149 -28.34 -2.23 27.23
N ASN A 150 -29.31 -3.03 26.76
CA ASN A 150 -29.56 -4.39 27.25
C ASN A 150 -30.37 -5.19 26.21
N PHE A 151 -30.48 -6.50 26.38
CA PHE A 151 -31.39 -7.33 25.59
C PHE A 151 -32.09 -8.37 26.47
N LYS A 152 -33.30 -8.76 26.08
CA LYS A 152 -34.06 -9.84 26.72
C LYS A 152 -34.44 -10.89 25.68
N PHE A 153 -34.29 -12.15 26.05
CA PHE A 153 -34.67 -13.29 25.22
C PHE A 153 -35.86 -14.00 25.86
N ASP A 154 -36.94 -14.14 25.09
CA ASP A 154 -38.21 -14.73 25.53
C ASP A 154 -38.43 -16.12 24.90
N GLY A 155 -37.35 -16.86 24.64
CA GLY A 155 -37.37 -18.17 23.98
C GLY A 155 -37.57 -18.12 22.47
N ASN A 156 -38.41 -17.20 21.98
CA ASN A 156 -38.75 -17.11 20.55
C ASN A 156 -38.51 -15.71 19.96
N THR A 157 -38.45 -14.67 20.80
CA THR A 157 -38.16 -13.30 20.38
C THR A 157 -36.99 -12.71 21.15
N ILE A 158 -36.18 -11.90 20.46
CA ILE A 158 -35.12 -11.10 21.07
C ILE A 158 -35.57 -9.64 21.08
N LYS A 159 -35.71 -9.07 22.28
CA LYS A 159 -35.98 -7.64 22.47
C LYS A 159 -34.69 -6.93 22.81
N THR A 160 -34.20 -6.08 21.91
CA THR A 160 -32.99 -5.28 22.09
C THR A 160 -33.36 -3.87 22.47
N PHE A 161 -32.80 -3.37 23.57
CA PHE A 161 -32.96 -2.00 24.05
C PHE A 161 -31.73 -1.20 23.64
N PHE A 162 -31.95 -0.02 23.07
CA PHE A 162 -30.90 0.89 22.66
C PHE A 162 -30.74 2.04 23.67
N LYS A 163 -29.56 2.63 23.71
CA LYS A 163 -29.25 3.78 24.60
C LYS A 163 -30.06 5.03 24.28
N ASN A 164 -30.62 5.13 23.07
CA ASN A 164 -31.53 6.20 22.67
C ASN A 164 -32.98 6.02 23.16
N GLY A 165 -33.27 4.94 23.91
CA GLY A 165 -34.61 4.62 24.41
C GLY A 165 -35.49 3.82 23.45
N GLN A 166 -35.02 3.53 22.23
CA GLN A 166 -35.72 2.68 21.28
C GLN A 166 -35.60 1.20 21.69
N ALA A 167 -36.64 0.40 21.41
CA ALA A 167 -36.60 -1.04 21.57
C ALA A 167 -37.04 -1.71 20.25
N VAL A 168 -36.28 -2.72 19.81
CA VAL A 168 -36.58 -3.50 18.61
C VAL A 168 -36.74 -4.96 19.00
N SER A 169 -37.85 -5.57 18.61
CA SER A 169 -38.15 -6.99 18.85
C SER A 169 -38.08 -7.75 17.54
N ILE A 170 -37.29 -8.82 17.48
CA ILE A 170 -37.12 -9.65 16.27
C ILE A 170 -37.33 -11.11 16.65
N HIS A 171 -37.98 -11.87 15.76
CA HIS A 171 -38.14 -13.32 15.90
C HIS A 171 -36.80 -14.03 15.73
N ILE A 172 -36.57 -15.12 16.47
CA ILE A 172 -35.24 -15.75 16.48
C ILE A 172 -34.82 -16.28 15.10
N ASP A 173 -35.76 -16.87 14.35
CA ASP A 173 -35.47 -17.40 13.02
C ASP A 173 -35.14 -16.30 12.00
N ASP A 174 -35.85 -15.17 12.06
CA ASP A 174 -35.55 -14.00 11.23
C ASP A 174 -34.17 -13.43 11.58
N ALA A 175 -33.84 -13.38 12.86
CA ALA A 175 -32.54 -12.91 13.33
C ALA A 175 -31.40 -13.82 12.86
N ARG A 176 -31.58 -15.15 12.94
CA ARG A 176 -30.62 -16.14 12.41
C ARG A 176 -30.44 -16.01 10.90
N GLN A 177 -31.53 -15.80 10.17
CA GLN A 177 -31.49 -15.59 8.73
C GLN A 177 -30.77 -14.28 8.37
N LEU A 178 -30.99 -13.20 9.13
CA LEU A 178 -30.27 -11.93 8.96
C LEU A 178 -28.76 -12.06 9.23
N VAL A 179 -28.37 -12.81 10.27
CA VAL A 179 -26.95 -13.11 10.54
C VAL A 179 -26.36 -13.89 9.37
N THR A 180 -27.02 -14.95 8.94
CA THR A 180 -26.51 -15.83 7.87
C THR A 180 -26.39 -15.11 6.53
N ASN A 181 -27.36 -14.26 6.18
CA ASN A 181 -27.39 -13.59 4.88
C ASN A 181 -26.54 -12.32 4.81
N LYS A 182 -26.41 -11.56 5.91
CA LYS A 182 -25.74 -10.25 5.89
C LYS A 182 -24.39 -10.22 6.61
N HIS A 183 -24.20 -11.06 7.62
CA HIS A 183 -23.01 -11.02 8.49
C HIS A 183 -22.04 -12.15 8.21
N ILE A 184 -22.42 -13.19 7.47
CA ILE A 184 -21.50 -14.23 7.01
C ILE A 184 -21.06 -13.91 5.59
N VAL A 185 -19.74 -13.75 5.39
CA VAL A 185 -19.15 -13.53 4.07
C VAL A 185 -18.04 -14.54 3.80
N VAL A 186 -17.90 -14.92 2.53
CA VAL A 186 -16.79 -15.78 2.11
C VAL A 186 -15.79 -14.93 1.35
N ARG A 187 -14.53 -14.93 1.80
CA ARG A 187 -13.43 -14.25 1.09
C ARG A 187 -12.49 -15.28 0.49
N CYS A 188 -11.96 -14.95 -0.68
CA CYS A 188 -10.97 -15.76 -1.38
C CYS A 188 -9.62 -15.03 -1.36
N PHE A 189 -8.61 -15.66 -0.77
CA PHE A 189 -7.26 -15.13 -0.70
C PHE A 189 -6.46 -15.58 -1.92
N LEU A 190 -6.47 -14.79 -2.99
CA LEU A 190 -5.93 -15.21 -4.29
C LEU A 190 -4.44 -15.59 -4.21
N LEU A 191 -3.63 -14.79 -3.51
CA LEU A 191 -2.20 -15.05 -3.29
C LEU A 191 -1.90 -15.61 -1.89
N GLY A 192 -2.94 -15.96 -1.13
CA GLY A 192 -2.79 -16.38 0.26
C GLY A 192 -2.59 -15.20 1.21
N THR A 193 -2.06 -15.51 2.39
CA THR A 193 -1.87 -14.54 3.48
C THR A 193 -0.44 -14.55 4.01
N ASP A 194 -0.06 -13.45 4.67
CA ASP A 194 1.25 -13.35 5.32
C ASP A 194 1.26 -13.95 6.75
N ARG A 195 2.37 -13.73 7.48
CA ARG A 195 2.55 -14.23 8.85
C ARG A 195 1.61 -13.61 9.89
N LEU A 196 0.91 -12.53 9.55
CA LEU A 196 -0.07 -11.86 10.40
C LEU A 196 -1.50 -12.08 9.87
N GLY A 197 -1.66 -12.95 8.86
CA GLY A 197 -2.92 -13.26 8.21
C GLY A 197 -3.52 -12.12 7.38
N ARG A 198 -2.70 -11.19 6.91
CA ARG A 198 -3.13 -10.13 5.98
C ARG A 198 -3.18 -10.65 4.56
N ASP A 199 -4.10 -10.13 3.75
CA ASP A 199 -4.21 -10.51 2.32
C ASP A 199 -2.97 -10.09 1.53
N LEU A 200 -2.25 -11.07 0.98
CA LEU A 200 -0.96 -10.82 0.31
C LEU A 200 -1.13 -10.03 -1.00
N LEU A 201 -2.22 -10.25 -1.73
CA LEU A 201 -2.50 -9.54 -2.97
C LEU A 201 -2.68 -8.03 -2.71
N SER A 202 -3.52 -7.68 -1.74
CA SER A 202 -3.75 -6.29 -1.33
C SER A 202 -2.45 -5.64 -0.85
N ARG A 203 -1.65 -6.36 -0.06
CA ARG A 203 -0.32 -5.92 0.39
C ARG A 203 0.64 -5.60 -0.76
N LEU A 204 0.63 -6.40 -1.83
CA LEU A 204 1.47 -6.17 -3.01
C LEU A 204 1.00 -4.94 -3.81
N ILE A 205 -0.31 -4.81 -4.04
CA ILE A 205 -0.89 -3.68 -4.78
C ILE A 205 -0.59 -2.36 -4.06
N ILE A 206 -0.86 -2.30 -2.75
CA ILE A 206 -0.60 -1.09 -1.96
C ILE A 206 0.90 -0.87 -1.75
N GLY A 207 1.69 -1.95 -1.65
CA GLY A 207 3.15 -1.88 -1.59
C GLY A 207 3.78 -1.26 -2.85
N ALA A 208 3.23 -1.57 -4.04
CA ALA A 208 3.70 -0.99 -5.30
C ALA A 208 3.61 0.55 -5.31
N ARG A 209 2.56 1.11 -4.70
CA ARG A 209 2.40 2.56 -4.52
C ARG A 209 3.54 3.15 -3.70
N ILE A 210 3.86 2.51 -2.57
CA ILE A 210 4.96 2.94 -1.70
C ILE A 210 6.29 2.89 -2.47
N SER A 211 6.58 1.78 -3.15
CA SER A 211 7.82 1.62 -3.92
C SER A 211 7.97 2.66 -5.04
N LEU A 212 6.89 2.95 -5.78
CA LEU A 212 6.90 3.99 -6.81
C LEU A 212 7.12 5.38 -6.21
N SER A 213 6.47 5.69 -5.09
CA SER A 213 6.70 6.96 -4.40
C SER A 213 8.16 7.11 -3.93
N VAL A 214 8.78 6.03 -3.41
CA VAL A 214 10.19 6.04 -3.00
C VAL A 214 11.08 6.37 -4.18
N GLY A 215 10.92 5.65 -5.29
CA GLY A 215 11.69 5.89 -6.51
C GLY A 215 11.54 7.32 -7.01
N PHE A 216 10.31 7.83 -7.10
CA PHE A 216 10.05 9.17 -7.63
C PHE A 216 10.65 10.29 -6.75
N ILE A 217 10.43 10.23 -5.44
CA ILE A 217 10.91 11.26 -4.51
C ILE A 217 12.44 11.20 -4.39
N ALA A 218 13.03 10.01 -4.24
CA ALA A 218 14.48 9.86 -4.12
C ALA A 218 15.21 10.35 -5.37
N VAL A 219 14.71 9.98 -6.56
CA VAL A 219 15.25 10.47 -7.84
C VAL A 219 15.07 11.99 -7.96
N GLY A 220 13.92 12.54 -7.55
CA GLY A 220 13.68 13.98 -7.55
C GLY A 220 14.71 14.74 -6.70
N ILE A 221 14.97 14.28 -5.48
CA ILE A 221 15.99 14.85 -4.58
C ILE A 221 17.38 14.74 -5.23
N SER A 222 17.73 13.57 -5.74
CA SER A 222 19.02 13.31 -6.39
C SER A 222 19.25 14.22 -7.59
N LEU A 223 18.23 14.39 -8.45
CA LEU A 223 18.31 15.27 -9.62
C LEU A 223 18.50 16.72 -9.21
N VAL A 224 17.74 17.22 -8.23
CA VAL A 224 17.87 18.61 -7.78
C VAL A 224 19.29 18.88 -7.26
N ILE A 225 19.79 18.04 -6.35
CA ILE A 225 21.12 18.24 -5.75
C ILE A 225 22.22 17.99 -6.78
N GLY A 226 22.12 16.90 -7.54
CA GLY A 226 23.12 16.48 -8.52
C GLY A 226 23.24 17.48 -9.66
N ILE A 227 22.12 17.96 -10.21
CA ILE A 227 22.14 18.98 -11.27
C ILE A 227 22.76 20.28 -10.76
N LEU A 228 22.35 20.75 -9.58
CA LEU A 228 22.89 21.99 -9.01
C LEU A 228 24.40 21.90 -8.77
N LEU A 229 24.86 20.90 -8.01
CA LEU A 229 26.27 20.76 -7.68
C LEU A 229 27.14 20.40 -8.89
N GLY A 230 26.64 19.53 -9.77
CA GLY A 230 27.33 19.15 -11.00
C GLY A 230 27.47 20.33 -11.97
N ALA A 231 26.43 21.15 -12.11
CA ALA A 231 26.48 22.34 -12.96
C ALA A 231 27.43 23.40 -12.40
N ILE A 232 27.40 23.65 -11.08
CA ILE A 232 28.33 24.58 -10.43
C ILE A 232 29.78 24.12 -10.61
N ALA A 233 30.07 22.84 -10.36
CA ALA A 233 31.40 22.27 -10.51
C ALA A 233 31.92 22.38 -11.97
N GLY A 234 31.09 22.00 -12.95
CA GLY A 234 31.45 22.09 -14.37
C GLY A 234 31.61 23.52 -14.88
N PHE A 235 30.87 24.48 -14.33
CA PHE A 235 30.94 25.89 -14.73
C PHE A 235 32.09 26.65 -14.05
N ALA A 236 32.25 26.52 -12.73
CA ALA A 236 33.17 27.34 -11.95
C ALA A 236 34.65 27.06 -12.27
N ARG A 237 35.01 25.78 -12.48
CA ARG A 237 36.41 25.29 -12.57
C ARG A 237 37.28 25.72 -11.36
N GLY A 238 38.51 25.21 -11.28
CA GLY A 238 39.46 25.53 -10.21
C GLY A 238 38.99 25.06 -8.83
N PHE A 239 39.28 25.84 -7.78
CA PHE A 239 39.07 25.41 -6.39
C PHE A 239 37.64 24.97 -6.05
N ILE A 240 36.61 25.61 -6.64
CA ILE A 240 35.20 25.25 -6.37
C ILE A 240 34.88 23.87 -6.94
N ASP A 241 35.37 23.58 -8.14
CA ASP A 241 35.23 22.27 -8.76
C ASP A 241 35.95 21.19 -7.94
N ASP A 242 37.20 21.45 -7.54
CA ASP A 242 37.99 20.55 -6.71
C ASP A 242 37.32 20.26 -5.37
N ALA A 243 36.76 21.28 -4.70
CA ALA A 243 36.06 21.12 -3.43
C ALA A 243 34.78 20.27 -3.56
N ILE A 244 33.97 20.51 -4.61
CA ILE A 244 32.75 19.73 -4.86
C ILE A 244 33.11 18.29 -5.23
N MET A 245 34.11 18.09 -6.10
CA MET A 245 34.56 16.75 -6.49
C MET A 245 35.20 15.99 -5.33
N TRP A 246 35.90 16.68 -4.43
CA TRP A 246 36.39 16.09 -3.19
C TRP A 246 35.23 15.58 -2.33
N LEU A 247 34.19 16.39 -2.10
CA LEU A 247 33.01 15.97 -1.34
C LEU A 247 32.31 14.76 -1.98
N VAL A 248 32.12 14.81 -3.30
CA VAL A 248 31.57 13.70 -4.09
C VAL A 248 32.39 12.43 -3.87
N ASN A 249 33.72 12.51 -3.92
CA ASN A 249 34.61 11.36 -3.72
C ASN A 249 34.54 10.80 -2.29
N VAL A 250 34.44 11.68 -1.28
CA VAL A 250 34.27 11.27 0.13
C VAL A 250 32.96 10.50 0.29
N VAL A 251 31.84 11.04 -0.21
CA VAL A 251 30.53 10.38 -0.09
C VAL A 251 30.51 9.07 -0.86
N TRP A 252 31.12 9.03 -2.06
CA TRP A 252 31.20 7.82 -2.89
C TRP A 252 32.10 6.73 -2.32
N SER A 253 33.06 7.08 -1.47
CA SER A 253 33.96 6.10 -0.83
C SER A 253 33.24 5.20 0.18
N VAL A 254 32.06 5.61 0.65
CA VAL A 254 31.27 4.88 1.65
C VAL A 254 30.23 4.00 0.94
N PRO A 255 30.11 2.71 1.28
CA PRO A 255 29.08 1.84 0.74
C PRO A 255 27.67 2.42 0.94
N THR A 256 26.89 2.51 -0.15
CA THR A 256 25.56 3.16 -0.17
C THR A 256 24.62 2.62 0.91
N LEU A 257 24.61 1.30 1.12
CA LEU A 257 23.77 0.69 2.15
C LEU A 257 24.13 1.17 3.56
N LEU A 258 25.43 1.29 3.87
CA LEU A 258 25.90 1.79 5.16
C LEU A 258 25.51 3.27 5.34
N MET A 259 25.63 4.07 4.29
CA MET A 259 25.22 5.47 4.29
C MET A 259 23.72 5.63 4.57
N VAL A 260 22.87 4.85 3.88
CA VAL A 260 21.42 4.89 4.10
C VAL A 260 21.08 4.52 5.54
N ILE A 261 21.67 3.46 6.08
CA ILE A 261 21.45 3.04 7.47
C ILE A 261 21.89 4.16 8.44
N ALA A 262 23.09 4.70 8.29
CA ALA A 262 23.60 5.79 9.13
C ALA A 262 22.69 7.03 9.09
N LEU A 263 22.27 7.45 7.90
CA LEU A 263 21.36 8.59 7.73
C LEU A 263 20.01 8.34 8.40
N THR A 264 19.42 7.15 8.24
CA THR A 264 18.15 6.83 8.91
C THR A 264 18.27 6.83 10.43
N MET A 265 19.43 6.44 10.98
CA MET A 265 19.67 6.50 12.43
C MET A 265 19.78 7.94 12.93
N VAL A 266 20.43 8.83 12.17
CA VAL A 266 20.60 10.24 12.53
C VAL A 266 19.30 11.04 12.39
N ILE A 267 18.58 10.86 11.27
CA ILE A 267 17.32 11.59 11.01
C ILE A 267 16.18 11.07 11.92
N GLY A 268 16.26 9.83 12.38
CA GLY A 268 15.31 9.21 13.30
C GLY A 268 14.26 8.34 12.62
N LYS A 269 13.28 7.88 13.42
CA LYS A 269 12.29 6.89 12.97
C LYS A 269 11.17 7.55 12.16
N GLY A 270 10.89 6.98 11.00
CA GLY A 270 9.66 7.24 10.28
C GLY A 270 9.76 6.87 8.80
N PHE A 271 8.60 6.89 8.15
CA PHE A 271 8.47 6.50 6.75
C PHE A 271 9.22 7.47 5.83
N TRP A 272 9.06 8.77 6.03
CA TRP A 272 9.64 9.83 5.18
C TRP A 272 11.17 9.86 5.19
N GLN A 273 11.78 9.43 6.29
CA GLN A 273 13.23 9.42 6.48
C GLN A 273 13.93 8.48 5.49
N ILE A 274 13.28 7.37 5.12
CA ILE A 274 13.81 6.43 4.12
C ILE A 274 13.93 7.11 2.76
N PHE A 275 12.93 7.91 2.37
CA PHE A 275 12.92 8.63 1.08
C PHE A 275 14.07 9.62 0.99
N VAL A 276 14.26 10.41 2.07
CA VAL A 276 15.32 11.41 2.15
C VAL A 276 16.69 10.73 2.17
N ALA A 277 16.87 9.69 3.00
CA ALA A 277 18.13 8.97 3.09
C ALA A 277 18.54 8.38 1.74
N VAL A 278 17.63 7.68 1.05
CA VAL A 278 17.91 7.11 -0.28
C VAL A 278 18.21 8.23 -1.30
N GLY A 279 17.40 9.29 -1.35
CA GLY A 279 17.61 10.40 -2.27
C GLY A 279 18.95 11.13 -2.07
N LEU A 280 19.37 11.33 -0.82
CA LEU A 280 20.64 11.95 -0.45
C LEU A 280 21.87 11.07 -0.71
N THR A 281 21.69 9.79 -1.03
CA THR A 281 22.83 8.95 -1.43
C THR A 281 23.05 8.92 -2.94
N MET A 282 22.00 9.17 -3.73
CA MET A 282 22.03 9.01 -5.19
C MET A 282 22.50 10.25 -5.96
N TRP A 283 22.63 11.42 -5.33
CA TRP A 283 22.96 12.68 -6.04
C TRP A 283 24.39 12.71 -6.59
N VAL A 284 25.30 11.95 -5.98
CA VAL A 284 26.74 11.91 -6.31
C VAL A 284 26.97 11.49 -7.76
N ASP A 285 26.29 10.43 -8.20
CA ASP A 285 26.39 9.94 -9.57
C ASP A 285 25.83 10.97 -10.57
N MET A 286 24.70 11.59 -10.23
CA MET A 286 24.12 12.65 -11.06
C MET A 286 25.01 13.89 -11.14
N ALA A 287 25.65 14.29 -10.04
CA ALA A 287 26.57 15.42 -10.03
C ALA A 287 27.75 15.21 -10.99
N ARG A 288 28.32 14.01 -11.01
CA ARG A 288 29.42 13.66 -11.93
C ARG A 288 28.98 13.67 -13.39
N VAL A 289 27.81 13.10 -13.69
CA VAL A 289 27.26 13.09 -15.06
C VAL A 289 27.02 14.52 -15.54
N VAL A 290 26.34 15.35 -14.75
CA VAL A 290 26.00 16.73 -15.12
C VAL A 290 27.27 17.57 -15.27
N ARG A 291 28.25 17.44 -14.36
CA ARG A 291 29.56 18.08 -14.51
C ARG A 291 30.21 17.75 -15.84
N GLY A 292 30.23 16.47 -16.22
CA GLY A 292 30.78 16.02 -17.50
C GLY A 292 30.07 16.62 -18.71
N GLN A 293 28.74 16.72 -18.67
CA GLN A 293 27.95 17.37 -19.73
C GLN A 293 28.25 18.87 -19.82
N VAL A 294 28.36 19.57 -18.68
CA VAL A 294 28.66 21.00 -18.65
C VAL A 294 30.07 21.30 -19.17
N LEU A 295 31.06 20.48 -18.82
CA LEU A 295 32.40 20.58 -19.39
C LEU A 295 32.40 20.34 -20.90
N SER A 296 31.67 19.32 -21.37
CA SER A 296 31.57 18.98 -22.80
C SER A 296 30.89 20.04 -23.66
N VAL A 297 29.97 20.84 -23.11
CA VAL A 297 29.31 21.93 -23.86
C VAL A 297 30.20 23.17 -23.93
N ARG A 298 31.13 23.31 -22.99
CA ARG A 298 32.02 24.45 -22.88
C ARG A 298 33.32 24.30 -23.69
N GLU A 299 33.76 23.06 -23.92
CA GLU A 299 34.90 22.68 -24.77
C GLU A 299 34.50 22.50 -26.23
#